data_AF-A0A967HZE7-F1
#
_entry.id   AF-A0A967HZE7-F1
#
_cell.length_a   1.000
_cell.length_b   1.000
_cell.length_c   1.000
_cell.angle_alpha   90.00
_cell.angle_beta   90.00
_cell.angle_gamma   90.00
#
_symmetry.space_group_name_H-M   'P 1'
#
loop_
_entity.id
_entity.type
_entity.pdbx_description
1 polymer ?
#
loop_
_entity_poly.entity_id
_entity_poly.type
_entity_poly.pdbx_seq_one_letter_code
_entity_poly.pdbx_strand_id
1 'polypeptide(L)' 'QVRAPILFFHGDKDRIVPIRLGRGLFEAAPNPKEFVVIPGAGHNDTFYVAGKEYFDKLEAFVSKL' A
#
# COMPACT_ATOMS: atom_id res chain seq x y z
N GLN A 1 6.89 -0.24 18.42
CA GLN A 1 6.74 -1.26 17.35
C GLN A 1 5.26 -1.52 17.10
N VAL A 2 4.86 -1.69 15.83
CA VAL A 2 3.49 -2.07 15.44
C VAL A 2 3.26 -3.56 15.72
N ARG A 3 2.07 -3.94 16.21
CA ARG A 3 1.70 -5.34 16.54
C ARG A 3 0.48 -5.86 15.78
N ALA A 4 0.04 -5.13 14.76
CA ALA A 4 -1.09 -5.50 13.92
C ALA A 4 -0.62 -5.86 12.51
N PRO A 5 -1.40 -6.62 11.73
CA PRO A 5 -1.18 -6.79 10.30
C PRO A 5 -1.11 -5.43 9.58
N ILE A 6 -0.27 -5.32 8.55
CA ILE A 6 -0.04 -4.04 7.84
C ILE A 6 -0.28 -4.18 6.34
N LEU A 7 -1.10 -3.31 5.76
CA LEU A 7 -1.29 -3.17 4.33
C LEU A 7 -0.71 -1.84 3.84
N PHE A 8 0.19 -1.89 2.88
CA PHE A 8 0.76 -0.72 2.22
C PHE A 8 0.18 -0.59 0.80
N PHE A 9 -0.31 0.61 0.46
CA PHE A 9 -0.59 1.01 -0.92
C PHE A 9 0.39 2.10 -1.33
N HIS A 10 1.00 1.99 -2.50
CA HIS A 10 1.96 2.99 -2.99
C HIS A 10 1.88 3.18 -4.50
N GLY A 11 1.75 4.41 -4.97
CA GLY A 11 1.79 4.74 -6.39
C GLY A 11 3.22 4.77 -6.94
N ASP A 12 3.50 4.11 -8.07
CA ASP A 12 4.86 4.07 -8.63
C ASP A 12 5.35 5.39 -9.24
N LYS A 13 4.43 6.35 -9.47
CA LYS A 13 4.71 7.71 -9.92
C LYS A 13 4.63 8.74 -8.79
N ASP A 14 4.64 8.32 -7.53
CA ASP A 14 4.70 9.24 -6.40
C ASP A 14 6.03 10.01 -6.41
N ARG A 15 5.93 11.33 -6.65
CA ARG A 15 7.06 12.27 -6.68
C ARG A 15 7.30 12.98 -5.34
N ILE A 16 6.35 12.88 -4.40
CA ILE A 16 6.46 13.46 -3.05
C ILE A 16 7.17 12.44 -2.15
N VAL A 17 6.72 11.18 -2.19
CA VAL A 17 7.32 10.06 -1.47
C VAL A 17 7.69 8.97 -2.48
N PRO A 18 8.93 8.98 -3.00
CA PRO A 18 9.37 7.98 -3.97
C PRO A 18 9.19 6.54 -3.44
N ILE A 19 8.69 5.63 -4.28
CA ILE A 19 8.31 4.25 -3.90
C ILE A 19 9.41 3.47 -3.16
N ARG A 20 10.69 3.79 -3.39
CA ARG A 20 11.82 3.18 -2.65
C ARG A 20 11.70 3.39 -1.13
N LEU A 21 11.15 4.51 -0.68
CA LEU A 21 10.95 4.80 0.74
C LEU A 21 9.83 3.92 1.32
N GLY A 22 8.73 3.77 0.58
CA GLY A 22 7.65 2.83 0.94
C GLY A 22 8.15 1.39 1.03
N ARG A 23 9.00 0.95 0.09
CA ARG A 23 9.64 -0.37 0.13
C ARG A 23 10.56 -0.52 1.35
N GLY A 24 11.34 0.51 1.69
CA GLY A 24 12.16 0.48 2.90
C GLY A 24 11.34 0.32 4.18
N LEU A 25 10.20 1.02 4.29
CA LEU A 25 9.27 0.83 5.42
C LEU A 25 8.66 -0.58 5.42
N PHE A 26 8.27 -1.09 4.26
CA PHE A 26 7.75 -2.44 4.11
C PHE A 26 8.78 -3.48 4.57
N GLU A 27 10.04 -3.37 4.17
CA GLU A 27 11.12 -4.27 4.60
C GLU A 27 11.31 -4.25 6.12
N ALA A 28 11.31 -3.06 6.73
CA ALA A 28 11.48 -2.88 8.17
C ALA A 28 10.26 -3.28 9.03
N ALA A 29 9.07 -3.36 8.45
CA ALA A 29 7.84 -3.64 9.18
C ALA A 29 7.75 -5.11 9.65
N PRO A 30 7.12 -5.41 10.81
CA PRO A 30 6.88 -6.78 11.23
C PRO A 30 5.80 -7.47 10.38
N ASN A 31 5.84 -8.80 10.34
CA ASN A 31 4.79 -9.62 9.71
C ASN A 31 3.56 -9.77 10.63
N PRO A 32 2.37 -10.02 10.07
CA PRO A 32 2.07 -10.13 8.63
C PRO A 32 1.95 -8.76 7.95
N LYS A 33 2.44 -8.66 6.72
CA LYS A 33 2.44 -7.43 5.93
C LYS A 33 2.23 -7.69 4.44
N GLU A 34 1.58 -6.77 3.76
CA GLU A 34 1.31 -6.81 2.32
C GLU A 34 1.68 -5.46 1.68
N PHE A 35 2.23 -5.48 0.46
CA PHE A 35 2.58 -4.27 -0.30
C PHE A 35 1.92 -4.30 -1.67
N VAL A 36 1.18 -3.25 -1.99
CA VAL A 36 0.44 -3.10 -3.23
C VAL A 36 0.97 -1.88 -3.97
N VAL A 37 1.55 -2.13 -5.14
CA VAL A 37 1.94 -1.07 -6.08
C VAL A 37 0.74 -0.71 -6.93
N ILE A 38 0.45 0.58 -7.07
CA ILE A 38 -0.57 1.08 -7.99
C ILE A 38 0.13 1.71 -9.21
N PRO A 39 0.24 1.00 -10.33
CA PRO A 39 0.92 1.51 -11.51
C PRO A 39 0.26 2.78 -12.04
N GLY A 40 1.05 3.80 -12.28
CA GLY A 40 0.58 5.09 -12.79
C GLY A 40 0.08 6.07 -11.74
N ALA A 41 -0.18 5.64 -10.50
CA ALA A 41 -0.62 6.54 -9.43
C ALA A 41 0.53 7.38 -8.85
N GLY A 42 0.20 8.62 -8.50
CA GLY A 42 0.99 9.49 -7.67
C GLY A 42 0.64 9.37 -6.19
N HIS A 43 0.86 10.47 -5.45
CA HIS A 43 0.72 10.50 -3.99
C HIS A 43 -0.75 10.46 -3.51
N ASN A 44 -1.64 11.15 -4.24
CA ASN A 44 -2.99 11.48 -3.75
C ASN A 44 -4.12 10.75 -4.50
N ASP A 45 -3.80 9.94 -5.50
CA ASP A 45 -4.76 9.38 -6.45
C ASP A 45 -4.74 7.85 -6.50
N THR A 46 -4.08 7.17 -5.55
CA THR A 46 -3.96 5.70 -5.53
C THR A 46 -5.31 5.00 -5.58
N PHE A 47 -6.29 5.44 -4.77
CA PHE A 47 -7.65 4.90 -4.76
C PHE A 47 -8.46 5.26 -6.00
N TYR A 48 -8.15 6.41 -6.63
CA TYR A 48 -8.82 6.83 -7.86
C TYR A 48 -8.32 6.02 -9.06
N VAL A 49 -6.99 5.89 -9.19
CA VAL A 49 -6.33 5.17 -10.30
C VAL A 49 -6.60 3.68 -10.25
N ALA A 50 -6.54 3.06 -9.07
CA ALA A 50 -6.84 1.64 -8.90
C ALA A 50 -8.34 1.32 -8.88
N GLY A 51 -9.18 2.33 -8.61
CA GLY A 51 -10.63 2.19 -8.59
C GLY A 51 -11.10 1.04 -7.69
N LYS A 52 -11.92 0.14 -8.24
CA LYS A 52 -12.52 -0.99 -7.52
C LYS A 52 -11.47 -1.90 -6.89
N GLU A 53 -10.34 -2.15 -7.56
CA GLU A 53 -9.30 -3.06 -7.09
C GLU A 53 -8.68 -2.62 -5.76
N TYR A 54 -8.59 -1.30 -5.53
CA TYR A 54 -8.13 -0.74 -4.26
C TYR A 54 -9.02 -1.20 -3.10
N PHE A 55 -10.34 -1.05 -3.27
CA PHE A 55 -11.32 -1.36 -2.24
C PHE A 55 -11.52 -2.86 -2.06
N ASP A 56 -11.50 -3.63 -3.14
CA ASP A 56 -11.53 -5.10 -3.07
C ASP A 56 -10.34 -5.64 -2.28
N LYS A 57 -9.14 -5.06 -2.50
CA LYS A 57 -7.93 -5.43 -1.77
C LYS A 57 -8.02 -5.05 -0.29
N LEU A 58 -8.56 -3.87 0.01
CA LEU A 58 -8.78 -3.40 1.38
C LEU A 58 -9.78 -4.30 2.12
N GLU A 59 -10.91 -4.62 1.50
CA GLU A 59 -11.93 -5.53 2.05
C GLU A 59 -11.31 -6.91 2.33
N ALA A 60 -10.62 -7.49 1.34
CA ALA A 60 -9.97 -8.79 1.48
C ALA A 60 -8.88 -8.81 2.58
N PHE A 61 -8.24 -7.67 2.86
CA PHE A 61 -7.29 -7.56 3.96
C PHE A 61 -7.99 -7.50 5.32
N VAL A 62 -9.03 -6.66 5.44
CA VAL A 62 -9.78 -6.50 6.70
C VAL A 62 -10.55 -7.77 7.06
N SER A 63 -11.12 -8.50 6.10
CA SER A 63 -11.83 -9.75 6.37
C SER A 63 -10.94 -10.90 6.90
N LYS A 64 -9.61 -10.75 6.87
CA LYS A 64 -8.64 -11.72 7.41
C LYS A 64 -8.17 -11.39 8.83
N LEU A 65 -8.55 -10.21 9.35
CA LEU A 65 -8.27 -9.81 10.73
C LEU A 65 -9.16 -10.58 11.70
#